data_AF-A0A356KEL3-F1
#
_entry.id   AF-A0A356KEL3-F1
#
_cell.length_a   1.000
_cell.length_b   1.000
_cell.length_c   1.000
_cell.angle_alpha   90.00
_cell.angle_beta   90.00
_cell.angle_gamma   90.00
#
_symmetry.space_group_name_H-M   'P 1'
#
loop_
_entity.id
_entity.type
_entity.pdbx_description
1 polymer ?
#
loop_
_entity_poly.entity_id
_entity_poly.type
_entity_poly.pdbx_seq_one_letter_code
_entity_poly.pdbx_strand_id
1 'polypeptide(L)'
;MNRAWRLIMGEPEGVAPLVPRWWGLIAYAFYALHAIYFLAHDRPGNLLWGCHMACLGVGTGLLLRSPVFNGLGVLSLVFGTPLWVLDFMTGGEFLPTSMGTHLGGLALGIAGVRSLGIPRFTWLKLVALTALLMTLSRVVPPAALENVNLCMGPPKGWEDELPGYPVFGAIVLGGAAAQFLLAELVLRWFFVPGEPKGLRRFVRDAHIFALGGAWLAALFALCAPVALLWPTLAWRNRMSLIAGRLWSPFALYLCGVEVTYEGLERLRHPAILTFNHTTHLDFLVNAQLSGSRCLVFGKRSLARLPFLGWAWVIGGHPLIRRDEREHWQRELDRVVELLRQGYSTIVAPEGRRSPSGELLEFKKGPFHLAVKSGLPIQPIVIEGGAELVRHQNAARPGRIRCRVLEPISTEGWSAETLDEHVAELRALYLRELGEPGAAPAE
;
A
#
# COMPACT_ATOMS: atom_id res chain seq x y z
N MET A 1 -12.71 -19.73 3.71
CA MET A 1 -12.88 -18.47 2.94
C MET A 1 -11.51 -17.99 2.46
N ASN A 2 -11.32 -17.89 1.13
CA ASN A 2 -10.02 -17.86 0.45
C ASN A 2 -9.24 -16.52 0.67
N ARG A 3 -7.91 -16.56 0.71
CA ARG A 3 -7.01 -15.42 1.00
C ARG A 3 -7.11 -14.30 -0.05
N ALA A 4 -7.44 -14.66 -1.29
CA ALA A 4 -7.73 -13.73 -2.37
C ALA A 4 -8.95 -12.84 -2.07
N TRP A 5 -9.97 -13.39 -1.42
CA TRP A 5 -11.17 -12.63 -1.02
C TRP A 5 -10.84 -11.60 0.07
N ARG A 6 -9.98 -11.92 1.04
CA ARG A 6 -9.55 -10.97 2.07
C ARG A 6 -8.74 -9.79 1.53
N LEU A 7 -7.94 -10.03 0.48
CA LEU A 7 -7.17 -8.99 -0.20
C LEU A 7 -8.05 -8.03 -1.00
N ILE A 8 -9.12 -8.54 -1.64
CA ILE A 8 -10.10 -7.71 -2.35
C ILE A 8 -10.95 -6.92 -1.35
N MET A 9 -11.26 -7.52 -0.20
CA MET A 9 -12.18 -6.96 0.79
C MET A 9 -11.51 -6.21 1.93
N GLY A 10 -10.18 -6.08 1.95
CA GLY A 10 -9.46 -5.20 2.89
C GLY A 10 -9.81 -5.40 4.37
N GLU A 11 -10.08 -6.64 4.83
CA GLU A 11 -10.44 -6.88 6.23
C GLU A 11 -9.24 -6.53 7.17
N PRO A 12 -9.41 -5.65 8.17
CA PRO A 12 -8.35 -5.33 9.13
C PRO A 12 -8.16 -6.46 10.15
N GLU A 13 -6.91 -6.84 10.41
CA GLU A 13 -6.56 -7.82 11.45
C GLU A 13 -6.55 -7.14 12.84
N GLY A 14 -7.33 -7.66 13.80
CA GLY A 14 -7.04 -7.53 15.23
C GLY A 14 -7.82 -6.51 16.07
N VAL A 15 -8.90 -5.88 15.59
CA VAL A 15 -9.77 -5.05 16.43
C VAL A 15 -11.22 -5.51 16.28
N ALA A 16 -11.92 -5.77 17.39
CA ALA A 16 -13.34 -6.09 17.35
C ALA A 16 -14.09 -4.94 16.64
N PRO A 17 -14.88 -5.23 15.59
CA PRO A 17 -15.50 -4.18 14.80
C PRO A 17 -16.53 -3.42 15.65
N LEU A 18 -16.39 -2.10 15.73
CA LEU A 18 -17.33 -1.19 16.42
C LEU A 18 -18.77 -1.30 15.88
N VAL A 19 -18.95 -1.79 14.65
CA VAL A 19 -20.24 -1.88 13.97
C VAL A 19 -20.60 -3.34 13.62
N PRO A 20 -21.80 -3.84 13.98
CA PRO A 20 -22.28 -5.16 13.57
C PRO A 20 -22.54 -5.28 12.06
N ARG A 21 -22.29 -6.46 11.46
CA ARG A 21 -22.53 -6.70 10.01
C ARG A 21 -23.99 -6.44 9.61
N TRP A 22 -24.92 -6.81 10.49
CA TRP A 22 -26.36 -6.70 10.22
C TRP A 22 -26.83 -5.25 10.07
N TRP A 23 -26.05 -4.24 10.50
CA TRP A 23 -26.37 -2.83 10.22
C TRP A 23 -26.42 -2.54 8.73
N GLY A 24 -25.73 -3.32 7.89
CA GLY A 24 -25.89 -3.20 6.45
C GLY A 24 -27.32 -3.48 5.98
N LEU A 25 -28.08 -4.36 6.65
CA LEU A 25 -29.50 -4.60 6.34
C LEU A 25 -30.37 -3.37 6.57
N ILE A 26 -29.98 -2.46 7.48
CA ILE A 26 -30.67 -1.20 7.70
C ILE A 26 -30.55 -0.31 6.46
N ALA A 27 -29.37 -0.24 5.85
CA ALA A 27 -29.17 0.52 4.61
C ALA A 27 -29.97 -0.06 3.44
N TYR A 28 -30.09 -1.39 3.36
CA TYR A 28 -30.99 -2.04 2.39
C TYR A 28 -32.46 -1.74 2.67
N ALA A 29 -32.87 -1.69 3.95
CA ALA A 29 -34.24 -1.32 4.32
C ALA A 29 -34.56 0.13 3.94
N PHE A 30 -33.64 1.08 4.15
CA PHE A 30 -33.80 2.45 3.67
C PHE A 30 -34.02 2.52 2.17
N TYR A 31 -33.19 1.81 1.40
CA TYR A 31 -33.35 1.73 -0.05
C TYR A 31 -34.68 1.07 -0.46
N ALA A 32 -35.05 -0.05 0.16
CA ALA A 32 -36.27 -0.78 -0.16
C ALA A 32 -37.54 0.04 0.12
N LEU A 33 -37.60 0.75 1.24
CA LEU A 33 -38.72 1.64 1.56
C LEU A 33 -38.83 2.78 0.54
N HIS A 34 -37.70 3.33 0.11
CA HIS A 34 -37.68 4.36 -0.93
C HIS A 34 -38.03 3.80 -2.32
N ALA A 35 -37.65 2.55 -2.60
CA ALA A 35 -38.01 1.83 -3.81
C ALA A 35 -39.50 1.56 -3.93
N ILE A 36 -40.13 1.11 -2.85
CA ILE A 36 -41.59 0.91 -2.82
C ILE A 36 -42.32 2.22 -3.17
N TYR A 37 -41.84 3.36 -2.65
CA TYR A 37 -42.40 4.66 -2.98
C TYR A 37 -42.34 4.94 -4.50
N PHE A 38 -41.16 4.86 -5.11
CA PHE A 38 -41.01 5.18 -6.53
C PHE A 38 -41.71 4.19 -7.46
N LEU A 39 -41.77 2.91 -7.09
CA LEU A 39 -42.52 1.92 -7.85
C LEU A 39 -44.03 2.16 -7.76
N ALA A 40 -44.54 2.54 -6.59
CA ALA A 40 -45.96 2.86 -6.40
C ALA A 40 -46.41 4.13 -7.16
N HIS A 41 -45.48 5.02 -7.51
CA HIS A 41 -45.75 6.28 -8.22
C HIS A 41 -45.27 6.28 -9.67
N ASP A 42 -44.95 5.11 -10.23
CA ASP A 42 -44.51 4.93 -11.63
C ASP A 42 -43.28 5.78 -12.02
N ARG A 43 -42.33 5.96 -11.08
CA ARG A 43 -41.05 6.66 -11.31
C ARG A 43 -39.83 5.76 -11.04
N PRO A 44 -39.73 4.56 -11.64
CA PRO A 44 -38.65 3.60 -11.32
C PRO A 44 -37.25 4.13 -11.65
N GLY A 45 -37.11 5.06 -12.61
CA GLY A 45 -35.83 5.67 -12.98
C GLY A 45 -35.12 6.37 -11.82
N ASN A 46 -35.88 6.94 -10.88
CA ASN A 46 -35.34 7.63 -9.72
C ASN A 46 -34.67 6.70 -8.70
N LEU A 47 -34.79 5.38 -8.87
CA LEU A 47 -34.03 4.43 -8.08
C LEU A 47 -32.54 4.44 -8.39
N LEU A 48 -32.17 4.91 -9.58
CA LEU A 48 -30.79 4.91 -10.08
C LEU A 48 -29.99 6.14 -9.66
N TRP A 49 -30.59 7.08 -8.91
CA TRP A 49 -29.85 8.20 -8.33
C TRP A 49 -28.67 7.70 -7.48
N GLY A 50 -27.53 8.37 -7.63
CA GLY A 50 -26.23 7.92 -7.16
C GLY A 50 -26.17 7.86 -5.64
N CYS A 51 -26.89 8.74 -4.95
CA CYS A 51 -27.11 8.71 -3.50
C CYS A 51 -27.85 7.44 -3.05
N HIS A 52 -28.86 6.99 -3.81
CA HIS A 52 -29.61 5.77 -3.48
C HIS A 52 -28.75 4.52 -3.69
N MET A 53 -28.03 4.46 -4.81
CA MET A 53 -27.05 3.41 -5.09
C MET A 53 -25.90 3.40 -4.06
N ALA A 54 -25.49 4.58 -3.60
CA ALA A 54 -24.46 4.72 -2.60
C ALA A 54 -24.89 4.17 -1.23
N CYS A 55 -26.17 4.33 -0.85
CA CYS A 55 -26.74 3.68 0.34
C CYS A 55 -26.63 2.15 0.25
N LEU A 56 -26.92 1.54 -0.91
CA LEU A 56 -26.70 0.11 -1.13
C LEU A 56 -25.21 -0.27 -1.06
N GLY A 57 -24.33 0.59 -1.58
CA GLY A 57 -22.87 0.43 -1.47
C GLY A 57 -22.39 0.39 -0.02
N VAL A 58 -22.92 1.28 0.83
CA VAL A 58 -22.70 1.26 2.29
C VAL A 58 -23.22 -0.04 2.90
N GLY A 59 -24.46 -0.45 2.59
CA GLY A 59 -25.04 -1.69 3.08
C GLY A 59 -24.21 -2.93 2.73
N THR A 60 -23.79 -3.01 1.47
CA THR A 60 -22.89 -4.06 0.95
C THR A 60 -21.55 -4.04 1.68
N GLY A 61 -20.97 -2.85 1.87
CA GLY A 61 -19.71 -2.66 2.58
C GLY A 61 -19.77 -3.17 4.02
N LEU A 62 -20.84 -2.86 4.76
CA LEU A 62 -21.03 -3.30 6.14
C LEU A 62 -21.28 -4.82 6.24
N LEU A 63 -22.15 -5.37 5.38
CA LEU A 63 -22.46 -6.81 5.36
C LEU A 63 -21.21 -7.63 5.04
N LEU A 64 -20.50 -7.25 3.99
CA LEU A 64 -19.34 -7.99 3.51
C LEU A 64 -18.02 -7.61 4.20
N ARG A 65 -18.04 -6.66 5.15
CA ARG A 65 -16.83 -6.10 5.79
C ARG A 65 -15.84 -5.50 4.79
N SER A 66 -16.35 -4.91 3.71
CA SER A 66 -15.52 -4.29 2.67
C SER A 66 -15.37 -2.79 2.90
N PRO A 67 -14.16 -2.30 3.22
CA PRO A 67 -13.88 -0.87 3.32
C PRO A 67 -13.92 -0.21 1.93
N VAL A 68 -13.78 -0.98 0.85
CA VAL A 68 -13.91 -0.48 -0.53
C VAL A 68 -15.36 -0.13 -0.83
N PHE A 69 -16.30 -1.07 -0.66
CA PHE A 69 -17.72 -0.80 -0.92
C PHE A 69 -18.28 0.27 0.01
N ASN A 70 -17.95 0.19 1.31
CA ASN A 70 -18.36 1.22 2.26
C ASN A 70 -17.76 2.58 1.90
N GLY A 71 -16.48 2.63 1.53
CA GLY A 71 -15.75 3.84 1.14
C GLY A 71 -16.33 4.50 -0.10
N LEU A 72 -16.69 3.74 -1.13
CA LEU A 72 -17.35 4.26 -2.33
C LEU A 72 -18.73 4.84 -1.98
N GLY A 73 -19.54 4.10 -1.20
CA GLY A 73 -20.88 4.54 -0.81
C GLY A 73 -20.86 5.80 0.05
N VAL A 74 -20.03 5.84 1.10
CA VAL A 74 -19.96 7.00 2.00
C VAL A 74 -19.43 8.24 1.28
N LEU A 75 -18.45 8.12 0.37
CA LEU A 75 -17.95 9.26 -0.39
C LEU A 75 -19.01 9.86 -1.31
N SER A 76 -19.75 9.00 -2.01
CA SER A 76 -20.89 9.43 -2.82
C SER A 76 -21.97 10.13 -1.97
N LEU A 77 -22.23 9.64 -0.75
CA LEU A 77 -23.23 10.24 0.15
C LEU A 77 -22.77 11.55 0.78
N VAL A 78 -21.48 11.69 1.13
CA VAL A 78 -20.92 12.96 1.63
C VAL A 78 -21.11 14.09 0.60
N PHE A 79 -21.03 13.75 -0.68
CA PHE A 79 -21.27 14.71 -1.75
C PHE A 79 -22.77 14.86 -2.11
N GLY A 80 -23.48 13.74 -2.27
CA GLY A 80 -24.88 13.74 -2.71
C GLY A 80 -25.86 14.27 -1.67
N THR A 81 -25.57 14.12 -0.38
CA THR A 81 -26.47 14.59 0.70
C THR A 81 -26.60 16.12 0.72
N PRO A 82 -25.52 16.93 0.66
CA PRO A 82 -25.64 18.37 0.49
C PRO A 82 -26.43 18.81 -0.75
N LEU A 83 -26.25 18.12 -1.89
CA LEU A 83 -27.00 18.42 -3.11
C LEU A 83 -28.50 18.12 -2.95
N TRP A 84 -28.83 17.00 -2.31
CA TRP A 84 -30.22 16.65 -1.97
C TRP A 84 -30.85 17.66 -1.01
N VAL A 85 -30.11 18.13 0.00
CA VAL A 85 -30.59 19.21 0.89
C VAL A 85 -30.83 20.49 0.10
N LEU A 86 -29.91 20.86 -0.78
CA LEU A 86 -30.04 22.06 -1.62
C LEU A 86 -31.27 21.97 -2.51
N ASP A 87 -31.46 20.83 -3.19
CA ASP A 87 -32.63 20.57 -4.04
C ASP A 87 -33.94 20.79 -3.28
N PHE A 88 -34.05 20.19 -2.09
CA PHE A 88 -35.20 20.41 -1.19
C PHE A 88 -35.38 21.89 -0.81
N MET A 89 -34.29 22.60 -0.48
CA MET A 89 -34.35 24.03 -0.12
C MET A 89 -34.73 24.94 -1.30
N THR A 90 -34.45 24.51 -2.53
CA THR A 90 -34.77 25.25 -3.76
C THR A 90 -36.11 24.87 -4.37
N GLY A 91 -36.96 24.12 -3.64
CA GLY A 91 -38.33 23.79 -4.05
C GLY A 91 -38.51 22.37 -4.60
N GLY A 92 -37.53 21.49 -4.45
CA GLY A 92 -37.64 20.06 -4.77
C GLY A 92 -38.66 19.32 -3.89
N GLU A 93 -39.18 18.20 -4.41
CA GLU A 93 -40.17 17.37 -3.71
C GLU A 93 -39.55 16.69 -2.48
N PHE A 94 -40.10 16.95 -1.28
CA PHE A 94 -39.62 16.30 -0.07
C PHE A 94 -40.24 14.92 0.13
N LEU A 95 -39.40 13.89 0.11
CA LEU A 95 -39.81 12.52 0.36
C LEU A 95 -39.26 12.06 1.71
N PRO A 96 -40.09 11.82 2.74
CA PRO A 96 -39.60 11.34 4.04
C PRO A 96 -38.75 10.06 3.95
N THR A 97 -39.08 9.16 3.01
CA THR A 97 -38.32 7.92 2.75
C THR A 97 -36.90 8.18 2.24
N SER A 98 -36.64 9.34 1.61
CA SER A 98 -35.31 9.72 1.11
C SER A 98 -34.34 10.11 2.25
N MET A 99 -34.83 10.47 3.44
CA MET A 99 -33.97 10.74 4.60
C MET A 99 -33.15 9.50 4.99
N GLY A 100 -33.74 8.31 4.85
CA GLY A 100 -33.07 7.05 5.13
C GLY A 100 -31.90 6.81 4.17
N THR A 101 -32.11 7.00 2.87
CA THR A 101 -31.08 6.76 1.85
C THR A 101 -29.94 7.78 1.91
N HIS A 102 -30.22 9.02 2.32
CA HIS A 102 -29.23 10.09 2.44
C HIS A 102 -28.59 10.15 3.83
N LEU A 103 -29.32 10.61 4.84
CA LEU A 103 -28.80 10.84 6.19
C LEU A 103 -28.53 9.51 6.91
N GLY A 104 -29.46 8.55 6.82
CA GLY A 104 -29.31 7.23 7.41
C GLY A 104 -28.14 6.46 6.77
N GLY A 105 -28.10 6.40 5.44
CA GLY A 105 -27.00 5.83 4.68
C GLY A 105 -25.66 6.48 5.01
N LEU A 106 -25.60 7.81 5.13
CA LEU A 106 -24.38 8.54 5.47
C LEU A 106 -23.90 8.22 6.88
N ALA A 107 -24.80 8.21 7.87
CA ALA A 107 -24.48 7.87 9.25
C ALA A 107 -23.93 6.44 9.36
N LEU A 108 -24.57 5.46 8.70
CA LEU A 108 -24.10 4.08 8.62
C LEU A 108 -22.74 3.99 7.91
N GLY A 109 -22.54 4.75 6.84
CA GLY A 109 -21.29 4.81 6.09
C GLY A 109 -20.13 5.35 6.93
N ILE A 110 -20.36 6.43 7.70
CA ILE A 110 -19.39 7.00 8.64
C ILE A 110 -19.06 6.01 9.76
N ALA A 111 -20.05 5.32 10.30
CA ALA A 111 -19.83 4.25 11.28
C ALA A 111 -18.98 3.12 10.66
N GLY A 112 -19.24 2.79 9.39
CA GLY A 112 -18.42 1.88 8.59
C GLY A 112 -16.98 2.35 8.43
N VAL A 113 -16.74 3.64 8.15
CA VAL A 113 -15.38 4.22 8.06
C VAL A 113 -14.66 4.12 9.40
N ARG A 114 -15.35 4.38 10.52
CA ARG A 114 -14.79 4.20 11.87
C ARG A 114 -14.37 2.77 12.16
N SER A 115 -15.15 1.79 11.68
CA SER A 115 -14.92 0.38 11.97
C SER A 115 -14.00 -0.34 10.98
N LEU A 116 -14.05 0.02 9.70
CA LEU A 116 -13.36 -0.68 8.60
C LEU A 116 -12.21 0.16 8.02
N GLY A 117 -12.13 1.44 8.37
CA GLY A 117 -11.30 2.42 7.67
C GLY A 117 -11.86 2.80 6.30
N ILE A 118 -11.09 3.57 5.56
CA ILE A 118 -11.32 3.84 4.14
C ILE A 118 -10.00 3.59 3.38
N PRO A 119 -9.99 2.83 2.27
CA PRO A 119 -8.77 2.60 1.50
C PRO A 119 -8.22 3.92 0.94
N ARG A 120 -6.91 4.00 0.68
CA ARG A 120 -6.32 5.16 0.01
C ARG A 120 -6.77 5.21 -1.45
N PHE A 121 -6.91 6.42 -1.98
CA PHE A 121 -7.31 6.66 -3.38
C PHE A 121 -8.70 6.09 -3.71
N THR A 122 -9.59 6.04 -2.72
CA THR A 122 -10.99 5.65 -2.96
C THR A 122 -11.69 6.71 -3.80
N TRP A 123 -11.34 7.98 -3.64
CA TRP A 123 -11.76 9.08 -4.51
C TRP A 123 -11.47 8.79 -5.98
N LEU A 124 -10.27 8.27 -6.31
CA LEU A 124 -9.88 7.99 -7.69
C LEU A 124 -10.70 6.83 -8.27
N LYS A 125 -10.99 5.80 -7.45
CA LYS A 125 -11.88 4.70 -7.85
C LYS A 125 -13.30 5.20 -8.11
N LEU A 126 -13.78 6.14 -7.32
CA LEU A 126 -15.11 6.74 -7.50
C LEU A 126 -15.17 7.64 -8.75
N VAL A 127 -14.11 8.40 -9.04
CA VAL A 127 -13.98 9.14 -10.31
C VAL A 127 -13.98 8.18 -11.50
N ALA A 128 -13.21 7.09 -11.43
CA ALA A 128 -13.17 6.08 -12.49
C ALA A 128 -14.54 5.41 -12.68
N LEU A 129 -15.25 5.09 -11.60
CA LEU A 129 -16.62 4.58 -11.65
C LEU A 129 -17.57 5.59 -12.28
N THR A 130 -17.46 6.87 -11.92
CA THR A 130 -18.27 7.95 -12.51
C THR A 130 -18.01 8.06 -14.01
N ALA A 131 -16.75 8.09 -14.44
CA ALA A 131 -16.37 8.12 -15.85
C ALA A 131 -16.88 6.90 -16.62
N LEU A 132 -16.82 5.71 -16.01
CA LEU A 132 -17.36 4.49 -16.58
C LEU A 132 -18.88 4.60 -16.75
N LEU A 133 -19.61 5.05 -15.73
CA LEU A 133 -21.06 5.21 -15.78
C LEU A 133 -21.48 6.23 -16.84
N MET A 134 -20.78 7.37 -16.93
CA MET A 134 -20.98 8.38 -17.98
C MET A 134 -20.65 7.86 -19.38
N THR A 135 -19.79 6.86 -19.51
CA THR A 135 -19.47 6.24 -20.80
C THR A 135 -20.51 5.18 -21.16
N LEU A 136 -20.93 4.37 -20.19
CA LEU A 136 -21.96 3.34 -20.36
C LEU A 136 -23.33 3.93 -20.66
N SER A 137 -23.69 5.06 -20.03
CA SER A 137 -24.94 5.77 -20.32
C SER A 137 -25.06 6.23 -21.78
N ARG A 138 -23.93 6.36 -22.50
CA ARG A 138 -23.94 6.71 -23.93
C ARG A 138 -24.27 5.54 -24.86
N VAL A 139 -24.06 4.31 -24.39
CA VAL A 139 -24.26 3.10 -25.19
C VAL A 139 -25.53 2.33 -24.78
N VAL A 140 -26.10 2.64 -23.61
CA VAL A 140 -27.37 2.09 -23.14
C VAL A 140 -28.50 3.07 -23.48
N PRO A 141 -29.49 2.70 -24.32
CA PRO A 141 -30.66 3.54 -24.53
C PRO A 141 -31.55 3.52 -23.28
N PRO A 142 -32.07 4.68 -22.81
CA PRO A 142 -33.44 5.03 -23.22
C PRO A 142 -33.71 6.54 -23.31
N ALA A 143 -34.31 6.98 -24.41
CA ALA A 143 -34.76 8.37 -24.63
C ALA A 143 -35.94 8.82 -23.71
N ALA A 144 -36.32 8.02 -22.71
CA ALA A 144 -37.51 8.23 -21.87
C ALA A 144 -37.22 8.43 -20.38
N LEU A 145 -35.96 8.30 -19.92
CA LEU A 145 -35.60 8.53 -18.52
C LEU A 145 -35.07 9.95 -18.31
N GLU A 146 -35.40 10.57 -17.18
CA GLU A 146 -34.75 11.79 -16.70
C GLU A 146 -33.22 11.58 -16.63
N ASN A 147 -32.45 12.67 -16.72
CA ASN A 147 -30.99 12.62 -16.72
C ASN A 147 -30.43 12.29 -15.32
N VAL A 148 -30.63 11.04 -14.89
CA VAL A 148 -30.23 10.54 -13.57
C VAL A 148 -28.71 10.64 -13.44
N ASN A 149 -28.25 11.31 -12.36
CA ASN A 149 -26.83 11.54 -12.08
C ASN A 149 -26.04 12.25 -13.19
N LEU A 150 -26.71 13.08 -14.00
CA LEU A 150 -26.03 13.87 -15.05
C LEU A 150 -25.31 13.02 -16.12
N CYS A 151 -25.69 11.75 -16.27
CA CYS A 151 -24.97 10.80 -17.13
C CYS A 151 -25.35 10.87 -18.62
N MET A 152 -26.49 11.46 -18.97
CA MET A 152 -27.02 11.45 -20.35
C MET A 152 -26.65 12.71 -21.15
N GLY A 153 -26.48 13.86 -20.50
CA GLY A 153 -26.17 15.14 -21.16
C GLY A 153 -26.08 16.33 -20.19
N PRO A 154 -25.75 17.54 -20.66
CA PRO A 154 -25.95 18.75 -19.86
C PRO A 154 -27.45 18.94 -19.53
N PRO A 155 -27.79 19.55 -18.39
CA PRO A 155 -29.18 19.91 -18.07
C PRO A 155 -29.79 20.84 -19.13
N LYS A 156 -31.13 20.80 -19.28
CA LYS A 156 -31.85 21.73 -20.15
C LYS A 156 -31.55 23.18 -19.76
N GLY A 157 -31.21 24.02 -20.73
CA GLY A 157 -30.81 25.41 -20.58
C GLY A 157 -29.30 25.65 -20.49
N TRP A 158 -28.48 24.59 -20.50
CA TRP A 158 -27.00 24.67 -20.48
C TRP A 158 -26.37 24.25 -21.81
N GLU A 159 -27.20 23.90 -22.80
CA GLU A 159 -26.74 23.43 -24.10
C GLU A 159 -25.98 24.51 -24.89
N ASP A 160 -26.34 25.78 -24.71
CA ASP A 160 -25.74 26.91 -25.42
C ASP A 160 -24.41 27.39 -24.80
N GLU A 161 -24.19 27.11 -23.50
CA GLU A 161 -22.99 27.55 -22.77
C GLU A 161 -21.85 26.51 -22.78
N LEU A 162 -22.14 25.24 -23.11
CA LEU A 162 -21.18 24.15 -23.06
C LEU A 162 -20.85 23.63 -24.47
N PRO A 163 -19.58 23.72 -24.94
CA PRO A 163 -19.20 23.40 -26.32
C PRO A 163 -19.20 21.90 -26.68
N GLY A 164 -19.87 21.05 -25.88
CA GLY A 164 -20.10 19.64 -26.17
C GLY A 164 -19.94 18.71 -24.96
N TYR A 165 -20.45 17.48 -25.10
CA TYR A 165 -20.41 16.45 -24.04
C TYR A 165 -19.00 16.13 -23.51
N PRO A 166 -17.92 16.09 -24.31
CA PRO A 166 -16.57 15.87 -23.77
C PRO A 166 -16.13 16.95 -22.78
N VAL A 167 -16.49 18.22 -23.03
CA VAL A 167 -16.16 19.34 -22.16
C VAL A 167 -17.02 19.30 -20.90
N PHE A 168 -18.32 19.04 -21.03
CA PHE A 168 -19.19 18.78 -19.89
C PHE A 168 -18.67 17.63 -19.02
N GLY A 169 -18.31 16.50 -19.62
CA GLY A 169 -17.75 15.35 -18.93
C GLY A 169 -16.43 15.66 -18.21
N ALA A 170 -15.54 16.44 -18.84
CA ALA A 170 -14.31 16.88 -18.20
C ALA A 170 -14.55 17.79 -16.99
N ILE A 171 -15.51 18.72 -17.08
CA ILE A 171 -15.91 19.59 -15.97
C ILE A 171 -16.49 18.77 -14.82
N VAL A 172 -17.44 17.87 -15.12
CA VAL A 172 -18.08 17.00 -14.12
C VAL A 172 -17.05 16.10 -13.43
N LEU A 173 -16.19 15.43 -14.20
CA LEU A 173 -15.16 14.55 -13.63
C LEU A 173 -14.09 15.33 -12.85
N GLY A 174 -13.70 16.52 -13.31
CA GLY A 174 -12.77 17.40 -12.60
C GLY A 174 -13.34 17.89 -11.26
N GLY A 175 -14.59 18.36 -11.27
CA GLY A 175 -15.32 18.76 -10.05
C GLY A 175 -15.49 17.59 -9.08
N ALA A 176 -15.95 16.45 -9.57
CA ALA A 176 -16.12 15.23 -8.80
C ALA A 176 -14.78 14.75 -8.19
N ALA A 177 -13.67 14.82 -8.95
CA ALA A 177 -12.36 14.45 -8.44
C ALA A 177 -11.92 15.33 -7.26
N ALA A 178 -12.06 16.65 -7.38
CA ALA A 178 -11.72 17.59 -6.32
C ALA A 178 -12.59 17.35 -5.06
N GLN A 179 -13.90 17.15 -5.26
CA GLN A 179 -14.86 16.93 -4.18
C GLN A 179 -14.66 15.59 -3.47
N PHE A 180 -14.51 14.50 -4.22
CA PHE A 180 -14.27 13.17 -3.64
C PHE A 180 -12.91 13.10 -2.95
N LEU A 181 -11.88 13.77 -3.49
CA LEU A 181 -10.60 13.90 -2.81
C LEU A 181 -10.81 14.59 -1.46
N LEU A 182 -11.41 15.79 -1.45
CA LEU A 182 -11.67 16.54 -0.22
C LEU A 182 -12.49 15.74 0.79
N ALA A 183 -13.56 15.07 0.34
CA ALA A 183 -14.39 14.21 1.18
C ALA A 183 -13.60 13.04 1.77
N GLU A 184 -12.72 12.39 0.99
CA GLU A 184 -11.85 11.33 1.52
C GLU A 184 -10.89 11.89 2.58
N LEU A 185 -10.33 13.09 2.37
CA LEU A 185 -9.46 13.74 3.36
C LEU A 185 -10.18 14.03 4.67
N VAL A 186 -11.39 14.59 4.59
CA VAL A 186 -12.23 14.90 5.76
C VAL A 186 -12.62 13.62 6.49
N LEU A 187 -13.07 12.59 5.76
CA LEU A 187 -13.46 11.32 6.36
C LEU A 187 -12.29 10.65 7.09
N ARG A 188 -11.11 10.63 6.44
CA ARG A 188 -9.87 10.12 7.04
C ARG A 188 -9.52 10.86 8.31
N TRP A 189 -9.61 12.20 8.30
CA TRP A 189 -9.26 13.03 9.43
C TRP A 189 -10.11 12.76 10.68
N PHE A 190 -11.43 12.76 10.51
CA PHE A 190 -12.35 12.74 11.64
C PHE A 190 -12.72 11.33 12.09
N PHE A 191 -12.70 10.37 11.17
CA PHE A 191 -13.37 9.09 11.38
C PHE A 191 -12.46 7.88 11.25
N VAL A 192 -11.26 7.96 10.68
CA VAL A 192 -10.36 6.79 10.60
C VAL A 192 -9.48 6.70 11.85
N PRO A 193 -9.58 5.64 12.67
CA PRO A 193 -8.73 5.47 13.84
C PRO A 193 -7.26 5.27 13.44
N GLY A 194 -6.34 5.93 14.15
CA GLY A 194 -4.90 5.78 13.92
C GLY A 194 -4.34 6.53 12.71
N GLU A 195 -5.17 7.16 11.88
CA GLU A 195 -4.70 8.14 10.89
C GLU A 195 -4.09 9.35 11.64
N PRO A 196 -3.01 9.92 11.13
CA PRO A 196 -2.41 11.08 11.75
C PRO A 196 -3.38 12.27 11.71
N LYS A 197 -3.85 12.69 12.88
CA LYS A 197 -4.65 13.92 13.02
C LYS A 197 -3.73 15.13 12.76
N GLY A 198 -3.93 15.84 11.64
CA GLY A 198 -3.17 17.05 11.29
C GLY A 198 -2.92 17.22 9.78
N LEU A 199 -3.36 18.35 9.21
CA LEU A 199 -3.38 18.63 7.76
C LEU A 199 -1.97 18.68 7.25
N ARG A 200 -1.10 19.29 8.04
CA ARG A 200 0.33 19.31 7.81
C ARG A 200 0.92 17.91 7.70
N ARG A 201 0.49 16.94 8.50
CA ARG A 201 1.03 15.57 8.45
C ARG A 201 0.48 14.77 7.27
N PHE A 202 -0.82 14.88 6.99
CA PHE A 202 -1.40 14.28 5.78
C PHE A 202 -0.76 14.85 4.51
N VAL A 203 -0.71 16.18 4.40
CA VAL A 203 -0.08 16.89 3.29
C VAL A 203 1.38 16.46 3.15
N ARG A 204 2.15 16.45 4.26
CA ARG A 204 3.53 15.97 4.26
C ARG A 204 3.63 14.54 3.74
N ASP A 205 2.84 13.61 4.25
CA ASP A 205 2.91 12.21 3.84
C ASP A 205 2.55 12.06 2.35
N ALA A 206 1.52 12.77 1.86
CA ALA A 206 1.18 12.82 0.44
C ALA A 206 2.32 13.40 -0.43
N HIS A 207 2.99 14.47 0.04
CA HIS A 207 4.14 15.05 -0.64
C HIS A 207 5.32 14.08 -0.68
N ILE A 208 5.60 13.35 0.42
CA ILE A 208 6.63 12.32 0.47
C ILE A 208 6.35 11.24 -0.58
N PHE A 209 5.12 10.72 -0.64
CA PHE A 209 4.75 9.70 -1.62
C PHE A 209 4.84 10.22 -3.06
N ALA A 210 4.36 11.45 -3.32
CA ALA A 210 4.37 12.04 -4.66
C ALA A 210 5.79 12.30 -5.15
N LEU A 211 6.62 13.00 -4.36
CA LEU A 211 7.98 13.35 -4.73
C LEU A 211 8.88 12.11 -4.77
N GLY A 212 8.79 11.24 -3.77
CA GLY A 212 9.55 9.98 -3.73
C GLY A 212 9.19 9.04 -4.88
N GLY A 213 7.90 8.97 -5.23
CA GLY A 213 7.40 8.20 -6.38
C GLY A 213 7.83 8.79 -7.72
N ALA A 214 7.75 10.12 -7.88
CA ALA A 214 8.20 10.81 -9.09
C ALA A 214 9.71 10.64 -9.31
N TRP A 215 10.51 10.75 -8.25
CA TRP A 215 11.95 10.51 -8.33
C TRP A 215 12.28 9.06 -8.71
N LEU A 216 11.58 8.08 -8.13
CA LEU A 216 11.72 6.69 -8.52
C LEU A 216 11.37 6.46 -10.01
N ALA A 217 10.28 7.07 -10.48
CA ALA A 217 9.87 6.97 -11.88
C ALA A 217 10.90 7.60 -12.83
N ALA A 218 11.47 8.76 -12.46
CA ALA A 218 12.54 9.41 -13.21
C ALA A 218 13.82 8.55 -13.26
N LEU A 219 14.24 8.01 -12.11
CA LEU A 219 15.38 7.09 -12.05
C LEU A 219 15.12 5.82 -12.87
N PHE A 220 13.91 5.28 -12.86
CA PHE A 220 13.55 4.15 -13.69
C PHE A 220 13.61 4.49 -15.18
N ALA A 221 13.03 5.63 -15.59
CA ALA A 221 13.05 6.09 -16.98
C ALA A 221 14.49 6.32 -17.50
N LEU A 222 15.42 6.69 -16.62
CA LEU A 222 16.83 6.85 -16.97
C LEU A 222 17.59 5.51 -16.95
N CYS A 223 17.52 4.76 -15.86
CA CYS A 223 18.35 3.57 -15.65
C CYS A 223 17.85 2.34 -16.40
N ALA A 224 16.53 2.18 -16.62
CA ALA A 224 15.99 0.99 -17.26
C ALA A 224 16.38 0.87 -18.75
N PRO A 225 16.28 1.93 -19.59
CA PRO A 225 16.77 1.86 -20.96
C PRO A 225 18.26 1.52 -21.02
N VAL A 226 19.07 2.20 -20.19
CA VAL A 226 20.53 1.95 -20.10
C VAL A 226 20.83 0.52 -19.65
N ALA A 227 20.07 -0.03 -18.71
CA ALA A 227 20.17 -1.42 -18.29
C ALA A 227 19.88 -2.39 -19.44
N LEU A 228 18.93 -2.05 -20.32
CA LEU A 228 18.54 -2.91 -21.45
C LEU A 228 19.47 -2.81 -22.66
N LEU A 229 20.32 -1.78 -22.75
CA LEU A 229 21.34 -1.67 -23.80
C LEU A 229 22.44 -2.74 -23.71
N TRP A 230 22.64 -3.35 -22.54
CA TRP A 230 23.64 -4.40 -22.36
C TRP A 230 23.03 -5.65 -21.68
N PRO A 231 23.08 -6.84 -22.31
CA PRO A 231 22.22 -7.96 -21.93
C PRO A 231 22.67 -8.72 -20.67
N THR A 232 23.84 -8.42 -20.10
CA THR A 232 24.35 -9.19 -18.96
C THR A 232 23.56 -8.89 -17.69
N LEU A 233 23.33 -9.93 -16.89
CA LEU A 233 22.67 -9.77 -15.59
C LEU A 233 23.47 -8.85 -14.65
N ALA A 234 24.81 -8.93 -14.68
CA ALA A 234 25.67 -8.10 -13.86
C ALA A 234 25.49 -6.61 -14.16
N TRP A 235 25.34 -6.24 -15.45
CA TRP A 235 25.07 -4.87 -15.84
C TRP A 235 23.70 -4.39 -15.36
N ARG A 236 22.65 -5.17 -15.64
CA ARG A 236 21.28 -4.83 -15.24
C ARG A 236 21.13 -4.72 -13.73
N ASN A 237 21.75 -5.63 -12.98
CA ASN A 237 21.80 -5.60 -11.51
C ASN A 237 22.54 -4.36 -11.00
N ARG A 238 23.67 -4.00 -11.61
CA ARG A 238 24.38 -2.78 -11.24
C ARG A 238 23.54 -1.54 -11.47
N MET A 239 22.81 -1.46 -12.58
CA MET A 239 21.93 -0.32 -12.88
C MET A 239 20.76 -0.23 -11.88
N SER A 240 20.12 -1.35 -11.52
CA SER A 240 19.05 -1.34 -10.51
C SER A 240 19.58 -0.93 -9.13
N LEU A 241 20.78 -1.35 -8.76
CA LEU A 241 21.42 -0.96 -7.49
C LEU A 241 21.83 0.52 -7.46
N ILE A 242 22.33 1.08 -8.57
CA ILE A 242 22.59 2.52 -8.70
C ILE A 242 21.28 3.30 -8.51
N ALA A 243 20.20 2.90 -9.18
CA ALA A 243 18.89 3.52 -8.99
C ALA A 243 18.44 3.44 -7.52
N GLY A 244 18.61 2.29 -6.86
CA GLY A 244 18.33 2.13 -5.44
C GLY A 244 19.16 3.05 -4.53
N ARG A 245 20.46 3.19 -4.80
CA ARG A 245 21.39 4.07 -4.07
C ARG A 245 21.14 5.57 -4.29
N LEU A 246 20.55 5.95 -5.42
CA LEU A 246 20.13 7.33 -5.68
C LEU A 246 18.73 7.62 -5.11
N TRP A 247 17.86 6.62 -5.09
CA TRP A 247 16.49 6.77 -4.57
C TRP A 247 16.46 6.82 -3.05
N SER A 248 17.23 5.95 -2.40
CA SER A 248 17.09 5.72 -0.96
C SER A 248 17.43 6.93 -0.08
N PRO A 249 18.56 7.65 -0.30
CA PRO A 249 18.85 8.87 0.45
C PRO A 249 17.79 9.96 0.26
N PHE A 250 17.25 10.10 -0.95
CA PHE A 250 16.19 11.07 -1.23
C PHE A 250 14.88 10.70 -0.52
N ALA A 251 14.49 9.42 -0.56
CA ALA A 251 13.30 8.95 0.14
C ALA A 251 13.43 9.12 1.67
N LEU A 252 14.60 8.83 2.23
CA LEU A 252 14.90 9.05 3.66
C LEU A 252 14.88 10.54 4.03
N TYR A 253 15.46 11.40 3.18
CA TYR A 253 15.42 12.86 3.34
C TYR A 253 13.99 13.41 3.37
N LEU A 254 13.13 12.98 2.43
CA LEU A 254 11.72 13.38 2.42
C LEU A 254 10.98 12.95 3.69
N CYS A 255 11.34 11.78 4.24
CA CYS A 255 10.81 11.29 5.51
C CYS A 255 11.33 12.06 6.74
N GLY A 256 12.34 12.93 6.57
CA GLY A 256 13.06 13.58 7.67
C GLY A 256 13.90 12.59 8.48
N VAL A 257 14.33 11.50 7.87
CA VAL A 257 15.11 10.43 8.51
C VAL A 257 16.58 10.63 8.18
N GLU A 258 17.38 10.87 9.21
CA GLU A 258 18.83 10.92 9.12
C GLU A 258 19.40 9.53 9.43
N VAL A 259 20.32 9.03 8.60
CA VAL A 259 20.96 7.73 8.80
C VAL A 259 22.44 7.92 9.05
N THR A 260 22.92 7.42 10.18
CA THR A 260 24.36 7.35 10.49
C THR A 260 24.85 5.94 10.22
N TYR A 261 25.93 5.82 9.43
CA TYR A 261 26.58 4.55 9.16
C TYR A 261 27.90 4.47 9.94
N GLU A 262 28.09 3.38 10.67
CA GLU A 262 29.30 3.09 11.44
C GLU A 262 29.89 1.76 10.96
N GLY A 263 31.22 1.63 10.97
CA GLY A 263 31.88 0.38 10.60
C GLY A 263 31.95 0.11 9.09
N LEU A 264 31.72 1.11 8.23
CA LEU A 264 31.74 0.93 6.76
C LEU A 264 33.07 0.39 6.25
N GLU A 265 34.17 0.67 6.95
CA GLU A 265 35.51 0.13 6.69
C GLU A 265 35.60 -1.40 6.85
N ARG A 266 34.67 -2.01 7.60
CA ARG A 266 34.54 -3.46 7.78
C ARG A 266 33.73 -4.12 6.68
N LEU A 267 32.96 -3.36 5.91
CA LEU A 267 32.08 -3.90 4.88
C LEU A 267 32.90 -4.69 3.85
N ARG A 268 32.53 -5.95 3.62
CA ARG A 268 33.13 -6.82 2.61
C ARG A 268 32.13 -7.24 1.54
N HIS A 269 32.63 -7.41 0.32
CA HIS A 269 31.93 -8.00 -0.81
C HIS A 269 32.88 -8.94 -1.57
N PRO A 270 32.40 -10.08 -2.11
CA PRO A 270 31.05 -10.63 -1.94
C PRO A 270 30.81 -11.19 -0.53
N ALA A 271 29.60 -11.03 -0.01
CA ALA A 271 29.21 -11.54 1.31
C ALA A 271 27.68 -11.76 1.42
N ILE A 272 27.27 -12.51 2.43
CA ILE A 272 25.86 -12.63 2.86
C ILE A 272 25.59 -11.54 3.91
N LEU A 273 25.07 -10.40 3.46
CA LEU A 273 24.71 -9.28 4.32
C LEU A 273 23.42 -9.63 5.06
N THR A 274 23.52 -9.81 6.37
CA THR A 274 22.37 -10.04 7.25
C THR A 274 22.00 -8.74 7.94
N PHE A 275 20.71 -8.53 8.23
CA PHE A 275 20.24 -7.38 9.00
C PHE A 275 18.96 -7.71 9.80
N ASN A 276 18.74 -7.02 10.92
CA ASN A 276 17.49 -7.11 11.68
C ASN A 276 16.37 -6.33 10.98
N HIS A 277 15.17 -6.90 10.93
CA HIS A 277 14.07 -6.39 10.12
C HIS A 277 12.91 -5.89 10.98
N THR A 278 12.86 -4.58 11.18
CA THR A 278 11.81 -3.92 11.98
C THR A 278 10.84 -3.14 11.09
N THR A 279 11.31 -2.50 10.03
CA THR A 279 10.48 -1.59 9.23
C THR A 279 10.66 -1.75 7.72
N HIS A 280 9.93 -0.94 6.95
CA HIS A 280 10.19 -0.82 5.51
C HIS A 280 11.36 0.11 5.20
N LEU A 281 11.83 0.93 6.16
CA LEU A 281 12.98 1.81 5.99
C LEU A 281 14.28 1.02 5.91
N ASP A 282 14.33 -0.17 6.51
CA ASP A 282 15.49 -1.06 6.49
C ASP A 282 15.96 -1.34 5.04
N PHE A 283 15.01 -1.42 4.09
CA PHE A 283 15.34 -1.55 2.67
C PHE A 283 16.10 -0.33 2.13
N LEU A 284 15.68 0.88 2.49
CA LEU A 284 16.33 2.13 2.07
C LEU A 284 17.70 2.28 2.73
N VAL A 285 17.83 1.89 3.99
CA VAL A 285 19.10 1.90 4.73
C VAL A 285 20.11 0.93 4.08
N ASN A 286 19.67 -0.29 3.80
CA ASN A 286 20.54 -1.31 3.20
C ASN A 286 20.95 -1.01 1.76
N ALA A 287 20.23 -0.15 1.03
CA ALA A 287 20.58 0.21 -0.34
C ALA A 287 22.00 0.79 -0.44
N GLN A 288 22.43 1.58 0.54
CA GLN A 288 23.78 2.18 0.58
C GLN A 288 24.89 1.14 0.82
N LEU A 289 24.55 0.02 1.46
CA LEU A 289 25.48 -1.08 1.76
C LEU A 289 25.59 -2.08 0.60
N SER A 290 24.76 -1.93 -0.44
CA SER A 290 24.84 -2.78 -1.62
C SER A 290 26.11 -2.49 -2.43
N GLY A 291 26.92 -3.53 -2.68
CA GLY A 291 28.04 -3.47 -3.61
C GLY A 291 27.59 -3.33 -5.07
N SER A 292 28.52 -3.42 -6.03
CA SER A 292 28.21 -3.31 -7.46
C SER A 292 27.47 -4.53 -8.04
N ARG A 293 27.44 -5.65 -7.30
CA ARG A 293 26.71 -6.89 -7.61
C ARG A 293 26.05 -7.42 -6.34
N CYS A 294 24.74 -7.24 -6.22
CA CYS A 294 24.01 -7.58 -5.01
C CYS A 294 22.57 -8.01 -5.30
N LEU A 295 22.16 -9.14 -4.71
CA LEU A 295 20.81 -9.67 -4.82
C LEU A 295 20.01 -9.34 -3.56
N VAL A 296 18.78 -8.85 -3.74
CA VAL A 296 17.92 -8.44 -2.62
C VAL A 296 16.63 -9.24 -2.69
N PHE A 297 16.33 -9.97 -1.62
CA PHE A 297 15.13 -10.79 -1.57
C PHE A 297 13.86 -9.95 -1.48
N GLY A 298 12.98 -10.08 -2.48
CA GLY A 298 11.68 -9.41 -2.53
C GLY A 298 10.51 -10.38 -2.37
N LYS A 299 9.35 -9.89 -1.93
CA LYS A 299 8.09 -10.65 -2.01
C LYS A 299 7.61 -10.65 -3.46
N ARG A 300 7.03 -11.75 -3.97
CA ARG A 300 6.50 -11.79 -5.34
C ARG A 300 5.48 -10.68 -5.67
N SER A 301 4.72 -10.21 -4.68
CA SER A 301 3.79 -9.08 -4.86
C SER A 301 4.50 -7.78 -5.25
N LEU A 302 5.79 -7.63 -4.92
CA LEU A 302 6.60 -6.47 -5.23
C LEU A 302 6.76 -6.28 -6.75
N ALA A 303 6.78 -7.37 -7.52
CA ALA A 303 6.88 -7.33 -8.98
C ALA A 303 5.74 -6.54 -9.65
N ARG A 304 4.60 -6.38 -8.96
CA ARG A 304 3.43 -5.64 -9.46
C ARG A 304 3.52 -4.14 -9.21
N LEU A 305 4.46 -3.67 -8.38
CA LEU A 305 4.64 -2.24 -8.16
C LEU A 305 5.32 -1.61 -9.38
N PRO A 306 4.73 -0.56 -9.98
CA PRO A 306 5.36 0.13 -11.10
C PRO A 306 6.69 0.73 -10.68
N PHE A 307 7.65 0.76 -11.61
CA PHE A 307 9.03 1.24 -11.44
C PHE A 307 9.86 0.41 -10.44
N LEU A 308 9.45 0.29 -9.17
CA LEU A 308 10.17 -0.49 -8.15
C LEU A 308 10.21 -1.98 -8.49
N GLY A 309 9.04 -2.58 -8.75
CA GLY A 309 8.92 -4.00 -9.07
C GLY A 309 9.59 -4.34 -10.39
N TRP A 310 9.47 -3.46 -11.38
CA TRP A 310 10.11 -3.63 -12.69
C TRP A 310 11.63 -3.55 -12.60
N ALA A 311 12.17 -2.58 -11.84
CA ALA A 311 13.60 -2.50 -11.57
C ALA A 311 14.10 -3.76 -10.83
N TRP A 312 13.28 -4.32 -9.93
CA TRP A 312 13.57 -5.57 -9.23
C TRP A 312 13.74 -6.74 -10.21
N VAL A 313 12.83 -6.86 -11.17
CA VAL A 313 12.84 -7.92 -12.20
C VAL A 313 14.01 -7.72 -13.16
N ILE A 314 14.23 -6.50 -13.66
CA ILE A 314 15.33 -6.17 -14.58
C ILE A 314 16.69 -6.48 -13.92
N GLY A 315 16.86 -6.08 -12.66
CA GLY A 315 18.07 -6.35 -11.88
C GLY A 315 18.27 -7.81 -11.48
N GLY A 316 17.32 -8.69 -11.83
CA GLY A 316 17.35 -10.14 -11.56
C GLY A 316 17.40 -10.49 -10.07
N HIS A 317 16.85 -9.64 -9.22
CA HIS A 317 16.76 -9.89 -7.78
C HIS A 317 15.69 -10.97 -7.49
N PRO A 318 15.91 -11.88 -6.54
CA PRO A 318 15.01 -13.00 -6.28
C PRO A 318 13.66 -12.54 -5.70
N LEU A 319 12.57 -13.05 -6.28
CA LEU A 319 11.19 -12.73 -5.90
C LEU A 319 10.47 -13.96 -5.36
N ILE A 320 10.27 -14.00 -4.05
CA ILE A 320 9.91 -15.23 -3.36
C ILE A 320 8.41 -15.38 -3.11
N ARG A 321 7.94 -16.62 -3.27
CA ARG A 321 6.68 -17.17 -2.73
C ARG A 321 6.98 -18.15 -1.61
N ARG A 322 6.57 -17.80 -0.39
CA ARG A 322 6.85 -18.61 0.81
C ARG A 322 5.91 -19.80 0.97
N ASP A 323 4.78 -19.77 0.26
CA ASP A 323 3.77 -20.81 0.19
C ASP A 323 4.13 -21.94 -0.80
N GLU A 324 5.16 -21.75 -1.63
CA GLU A 324 5.57 -22.70 -2.68
C GLU A 324 7.00 -23.17 -2.45
N ARG A 325 7.17 -24.30 -1.76
CA ARG A 325 8.48 -24.85 -1.37
C ARG A 325 9.41 -25.08 -2.57
N GLU A 326 8.88 -25.60 -3.67
CA GLU A 326 9.65 -25.83 -4.90
C GLU A 326 10.17 -24.52 -5.53
N HIS A 327 9.32 -23.49 -5.54
CA HIS A 327 9.72 -22.16 -6.02
C HIS A 327 10.81 -21.57 -5.12
N TRP A 328 10.66 -21.67 -3.80
CA TRP A 328 11.66 -21.23 -2.84
C TRP A 328 13.00 -21.92 -3.09
N GLN A 329 13.02 -23.25 -3.25
CA GLN A 329 14.25 -24.01 -3.45
C GLN A 329 14.95 -23.64 -4.75
N ARG A 330 14.21 -23.56 -5.87
CA ARG A 330 14.78 -23.16 -7.18
C ARG A 330 15.41 -21.77 -7.14
N GLU A 331 14.75 -20.80 -6.49
CA GLU A 331 15.31 -19.46 -6.36
C GLU A 331 16.57 -19.45 -5.47
N LEU A 332 16.61 -20.24 -4.40
CA LEU A 332 17.82 -20.35 -3.59
C LEU A 332 19.00 -20.95 -4.36
N ASP A 333 18.78 -22.01 -5.13
CA ASP A 333 19.86 -22.64 -5.89
C ASP A 333 20.38 -21.68 -6.99
N ARG A 334 19.50 -20.91 -7.63
CA ARG A 334 19.88 -19.81 -8.52
C ARG A 334 20.70 -18.74 -7.81
N VAL A 335 20.29 -18.34 -6.60
CA VAL A 335 21.02 -17.33 -5.81
C VAL A 335 22.41 -17.86 -5.45
N VAL A 336 22.55 -19.10 -5.01
CA VAL A 336 23.85 -19.72 -4.70
C VAL A 336 24.80 -19.66 -5.89
N GLU A 337 24.32 -19.97 -7.09
CA GLU A 337 25.13 -19.89 -8.31
C GLU A 337 25.61 -18.45 -8.58
N LEU A 338 24.73 -17.46 -8.43
CA LEU A 338 25.12 -16.05 -8.57
C LEU A 338 26.10 -15.61 -7.48
N LEU A 339 25.93 -16.07 -6.24
CA LEU A 339 26.87 -15.78 -5.15
C LEU A 339 28.29 -16.30 -5.48
N ARG A 340 28.40 -17.51 -6.05
CA ARG A 340 29.68 -18.07 -6.55
C ARG A 340 30.30 -17.25 -7.70
N GLN A 341 29.47 -16.51 -8.44
CA GLN A 341 29.91 -15.58 -9.49
C GLN A 341 30.29 -14.18 -8.95
N GLY A 342 30.43 -14.03 -7.63
CA GLY A 342 30.87 -12.80 -6.98
C GLY A 342 29.75 -11.80 -6.68
N TYR A 343 28.49 -12.25 -6.61
CA TYR A 343 27.41 -11.42 -6.09
C TYR A 343 27.38 -11.49 -4.56
N SER A 344 26.98 -10.39 -3.93
CA SER A 344 26.52 -10.40 -2.54
C SER A 344 25.02 -10.68 -2.48
N THR A 345 24.49 -10.95 -1.30
CA THR A 345 23.04 -10.86 -1.05
C THR A 345 22.74 -10.15 0.25
N ILE A 346 21.62 -9.43 0.30
CA ILE A 346 21.10 -8.80 1.51
C ILE A 346 19.82 -9.52 1.92
N VAL A 347 19.78 -10.04 3.14
CA VAL A 347 18.67 -10.87 3.63
C VAL A 347 18.46 -10.71 5.14
N ALA A 348 17.21 -10.55 5.54
CA ALA A 348 16.85 -10.59 6.95
C ALA A 348 16.70 -12.05 7.41
N PRO A 349 17.52 -12.53 8.37
CA PRO A 349 17.46 -13.92 8.84
C PRO A 349 16.15 -14.24 9.57
N GLU A 350 15.46 -13.24 10.13
CA GLU A 350 14.11 -13.38 10.72
C GLU A 350 13.03 -13.79 9.70
N GLY A 351 13.28 -13.48 8.43
CA GLY A 351 12.37 -13.71 7.32
C GLY A 351 11.13 -12.82 7.34
N ARG A 352 10.79 -12.08 8.39
CA ARG A 352 9.65 -11.15 8.42
C ARG A 352 9.97 -9.95 9.29
N ARG A 353 9.19 -8.89 9.15
CA ARG A 353 9.28 -7.72 10.04
C ARG A 353 8.79 -8.07 11.43
N SER A 354 9.47 -7.59 12.46
CA SER A 354 8.99 -7.62 13.84
C SER A 354 7.87 -6.58 14.05
N PRO A 355 6.65 -6.99 14.45
CA PRO A 355 5.58 -6.04 14.77
C PRO A 355 5.81 -5.27 16.08
N SER A 356 6.51 -5.89 17.04
CA SER A 356 6.84 -5.30 18.34
C SER A 356 8.13 -4.46 18.30
N GLY A 357 8.97 -4.66 17.29
CA GLY A 357 10.30 -4.06 17.19
C GLY A 357 11.42 -4.94 17.75
N GLU A 358 11.08 -6.02 18.46
CA GLU A 358 12.01 -6.98 19.05
C GLU A 358 12.61 -7.92 18.00
N LEU A 359 13.82 -8.43 18.24
CA LEU A 359 14.49 -9.35 17.34
C LEU A 359 13.83 -10.74 17.32
N LEU A 360 13.28 -11.15 16.17
CA LEU A 360 12.66 -12.46 16.01
C LEU A 360 13.69 -13.60 15.93
N GLU A 361 13.19 -14.84 15.95
CA GLU A 361 14.01 -16.02 15.67
C GLU A 361 14.57 -16.01 14.25
N PHE A 362 15.85 -16.34 14.14
CA PHE A 362 16.53 -16.48 12.86
C PHE A 362 16.20 -17.82 12.20
N LYS A 363 16.10 -17.80 10.87
CA LYS A 363 15.87 -18.97 10.02
C LYS A 363 17.18 -19.39 9.37
N LYS A 364 17.32 -20.69 9.09
CA LYS A 364 18.54 -21.30 8.51
C LYS A 364 18.84 -20.88 7.06
N GLY A 365 17.89 -20.25 6.36
CA GLY A 365 18.00 -19.92 4.93
C GLY A 365 19.30 -19.18 4.56
N PRO A 366 19.61 -18.02 5.16
CA PRO A 366 20.84 -17.29 4.90
C PRO A 366 22.12 -18.06 5.21
N PHE A 367 22.09 -18.93 6.23
CA PHE A 367 23.24 -19.73 6.64
C PHE A 367 23.51 -20.86 5.65
N HIS A 368 22.45 -21.48 5.11
CA HIS A 368 22.61 -22.40 3.97
C HIS A 368 23.17 -21.70 2.73
N LEU A 369 22.82 -20.42 2.48
CA LEU A 369 23.45 -19.65 1.40
C LEU A 369 24.94 -19.47 1.65
N ALA A 370 25.33 -19.14 2.89
CA ALA A 370 26.73 -18.98 3.27
C ALA A 370 27.52 -20.29 3.09
N VAL A 371 27.04 -21.42 3.65
CA VAL A 371 27.68 -22.74 3.50
C VAL A 371 27.80 -23.15 2.03
N LYS A 372 26.72 -23.03 1.24
CA LYS A 372 26.74 -23.46 -0.16
C LYS A 372 27.60 -22.57 -1.08
N SER A 373 27.75 -21.29 -0.74
CA SER A 373 28.54 -20.33 -1.53
C SER A 373 29.98 -20.17 -1.03
N GLY A 374 30.28 -20.54 0.21
CA GLY A 374 31.57 -20.30 0.85
C GLY A 374 31.80 -18.82 1.21
N LEU A 375 30.76 -17.99 1.16
CA LEU A 375 30.87 -16.55 1.43
C LEU A 375 30.69 -16.23 2.91
N PRO A 376 31.45 -15.26 3.46
CA PRO A 376 31.29 -14.83 4.84
C PRO A 376 29.91 -14.19 5.08
N ILE A 377 29.44 -14.25 6.32
CA ILE A 377 28.28 -13.48 6.77
C ILE A 377 28.77 -12.10 7.19
N GLN A 378 28.14 -11.05 6.67
CA GLN A 378 28.38 -9.66 7.06
C GLN A 378 27.19 -9.20 7.93
N PRO A 379 27.32 -9.11 9.26
CA PRO A 379 26.24 -8.67 10.13
C PRO A 379 26.06 -7.15 10.06
N ILE A 380 24.80 -6.70 9.99
CA ILE A 380 24.42 -5.28 9.96
C ILE A 380 23.31 -5.06 10.98
N VAL A 381 23.54 -4.18 11.94
CA VAL A 381 22.56 -3.85 12.99
C VAL A 381 21.93 -2.49 12.69
N ILE A 382 20.60 -2.44 12.63
CA ILE A 382 19.81 -1.25 12.33
C ILE A 382 18.94 -0.90 13.54
N GLU A 383 19.16 0.29 14.09
CA GLU A 383 18.52 0.79 15.31
C GLU A 383 17.68 2.04 15.04
N GLY A 384 16.65 2.26 15.86
CA GLY A 384 15.76 3.43 15.80
C GLY A 384 14.64 3.34 14.76
N GLY A 385 14.72 2.43 13.77
CA GLY A 385 13.69 2.29 12.73
C GLY A 385 12.27 2.07 13.28
N ALA A 386 12.11 1.15 14.23
CA ALA A 386 10.83 0.79 14.83
C ALA A 386 10.10 1.98 15.50
N GLU A 387 10.86 2.92 16.06
CA GLU A 387 10.31 4.12 16.72
C GLU A 387 9.75 5.13 15.70
N LEU A 388 10.36 5.18 14.51
CA LEU A 388 9.99 6.11 13.44
C LEU A 388 8.75 5.65 12.67
N VAL A 389 8.53 4.34 12.57
CA VAL A 389 7.42 3.75 11.81
C VAL A 389 6.47 3.01 12.72
N ARG A 390 5.34 3.64 13.05
CA ARG A 390 4.20 2.92 13.66
C ARG A 390 3.28 2.37 12.59
N HIS A 391 3.14 1.06 12.52
CA HIS A 391 2.31 0.32 11.55
C HIS A 391 2.75 0.52 10.07
N GLN A 392 1.81 0.68 9.14
CA GLN A 392 2.07 0.86 7.70
C GLN A 392 2.11 2.35 7.28
N ASN A 393 2.31 3.25 8.24
CA ASN A 393 2.31 4.69 7.99
C ASN A 393 3.64 5.20 7.47
N ALA A 394 3.63 6.43 6.92
CA ALA A 394 4.86 7.15 6.63
C ALA A 394 5.68 7.36 7.92
N ALA A 395 7.00 7.35 7.76
CA ALA A 395 7.92 7.54 8.87
C ALA A 395 7.74 8.91 9.55
N ARG A 396 8.06 8.95 10.83
CA ARG A 396 8.30 10.20 11.55
C ARG A 396 9.77 10.61 11.34
N PRO A 397 10.07 11.92 11.29
CA PRO A 397 11.43 12.39 11.33
C PRO A 397 12.18 11.85 12.54
N GLY A 398 13.46 11.57 12.37
CA GLY A 398 14.29 11.02 13.43
C GLY A 398 15.59 10.42 12.88
N ARG A 399 16.24 9.61 13.70
CA ARG A 399 17.58 9.07 13.40
C ARG A 399 17.54 7.55 13.35
N ILE A 400 18.21 6.98 12.36
CA ILE A 400 18.52 5.55 12.28
C ILE A 400 20.03 5.40 12.39
N ARG A 401 20.47 4.47 13.24
CA ARG A 401 21.88 4.06 13.30
C ARG A 401 22.03 2.72 12.59
N CYS A 402 22.99 2.64 11.69
CA CYS A 402 23.30 1.43 10.94
C CYS A 402 24.75 1.06 11.19
N ARG A 403 24.98 -0.07 11.87
CA ARG A 403 26.31 -0.53 12.29
C ARG A 403 26.70 -1.76 11.50
N VAL A 404 27.79 -1.68 10.75
CA VAL A 404 28.40 -2.81 10.06
C VAL A 404 29.41 -3.46 11.02
N LEU A 405 29.19 -4.73 11.34
CA LEU A 405 30.03 -5.48 12.27
C LEU A 405 31.19 -6.18 11.54
N GLU A 406 32.05 -6.88 12.27
CA GLU A 406 33.08 -7.71 11.66
C GLU A 406 32.46 -8.85 10.84
N PRO A 407 32.99 -9.15 9.64
CA PRO A 407 32.52 -10.29 8.86
C PRO A 407 32.87 -11.60 9.58
N ILE A 408 31.92 -12.53 9.57
CA ILE A 408 32.07 -13.85 10.16
C ILE A 408 32.46 -14.82 9.05
N SER A 409 33.64 -15.44 9.19
CA SER A 409 34.07 -16.51 8.28
C SER A 409 33.12 -17.70 8.41
N THR A 410 32.75 -18.27 7.27
CA THR A 410 31.96 -19.51 7.21
C THR A 410 32.80 -20.71 6.78
N GLU A 411 34.13 -20.57 6.82
CA GLU A 411 35.04 -21.68 6.59
C GLU A 411 34.83 -22.76 7.65
N GLY A 412 34.73 -24.02 7.21
CA GLY A 412 34.46 -25.15 8.10
C GLY A 412 33.00 -25.30 8.56
N TRP A 413 32.08 -24.40 8.20
CA TRP A 413 30.67 -24.57 8.53
C TRP A 413 30.05 -25.73 7.74
N SER A 414 29.26 -26.56 8.42
CA SER A 414 28.56 -27.68 7.80
C SER A 414 27.05 -27.62 8.11
N ALA A 415 26.25 -28.50 7.50
CA ALA A 415 24.81 -28.52 7.75
C ALA A 415 24.47 -28.88 9.20
N GLU A 416 25.36 -29.63 9.85
CA GLU A 416 25.25 -30.12 11.22
C GLU A 416 25.52 -29.02 12.25
N THR A 417 26.42 -28.06 11.96
CA THR A 417 26.76 -26.96 12.89
C THR A 417 25.89 -25.72 12.71
N LEU A 418 24.94 -25.74 11.76
CA LEU A 418 24.13 -24.57 11.44
C LEU A 418 23.31 -24.01 12.61
N ASP A 419 22.78 -24.87 13.47
CA ASP A 419 21.97 -24.41 14.62
C ASP A 419 22.80 -23.58 15.61
N GLU A 420 24.06 -23.96 15.81
CA GLU A 420 25.01 -23.23 16.66
C GLU A 420 25.31 -21.86 16.07
N HIS A 421 25.68 -21.80 14.79
CA HIS A 421 25.99 -20.53 14.12
C HIS A 421 24.77 -19.60 13.99
N VAL A 422 23.56 -20.16 13.87
CA VAL A 422 22.31 -19.38 13.93
C VAL A 422 22.13 -18.75 15.30
N ALA A 423 22.37 -19.50 16.37
CA ALA A 423 22.27 -19.02 17.74
C ALA A 423 23.34 -17.96 18.03
N GLU A 424 24.59 -18.18 17.63
CA GLU A 424 25.72 -17.25 17.78
C GLU A 424 25.43 -15.91 17.09
N LEU A 425 24.99 -15.95 15.82
CA LEU A 425 24.65 -14.73 15.09
C LEU A 425 23.47 -14.01 15.77
N ARG A 426 22.45 -14.74 16.23
CA ARG A 426 21.33 -14.09 16.92
C ARG A 426 21.77 -13.46 18.24
N ALA A 427 22.61 -14.13 19.02
CA ALA A 427 23.16 -13.59 20.26
C ALA A 427 24.01 -12.33 20.01
N LEU A 428 24.79 -12.30 18.93
CA LEU A 428 25.50 -11.10 18.48
C LEU A 428 24.52 -9.94 18.25
N TYR A 429 23.43 -10.15 17.50
CA TYR A 429 22.43 -9.10 17.26
C TYR A 429 21.75 -8.63 18.54
N LEU A 430 21.37 -9.54 19.44
CA LEU A 430 20.76 -9.18 20.72
C LEU A 430 21.70 -8.31 21.57
N ARG A 431 22.97 -8.70 21.64
CA ARG A 431 24.00 -7.94 22.36
C ARG A 431 24.17 -6.55 21.79
N GLU A 432 24.28 -6.44 20.46
CA GLU A 432 24.44 -5.14 19.82
C GLU A 432 23.19 -4.27 19.99
N LEU A 433 21.99 -4.84 19.89
CA LEU A 433 20.72 -4.11 20.10
C LEU A 433 20.44 -3.75 21.57
N GLY A 434 21.24 -4.25 22.51
CA GLY A 434 21.03 -4.04 23.95
C GLY A 434 19.77 -4.74 24.51
N GLU A 435 19.28 -5.79 23.84
CA GLU A 435 18.12 -6.56 24.31
C GLU A 435 18.52 -7.56 25.42
N PRO A 436 17.73 -7.69 26.52
CA PRO A 436 18.04 -8.62 27.61
C PRO A 436 17.96 -10.08 27.12
N GLY A 437 19.10 -10.79 27.15
CA GLY A 437 19.22 -12.18 26.71
C GLY A 437 20.60 -12.57 26.16
N ALA A 438 21.52 -11.63 25.97
CA ALA A 438 22.91 -11.93 25.65
C ALA A 438 23.64 -12.45 26.91
N ALA A 439 23.86 -13.76 27.00
CA ALA A 439 24.90 -14.26 27.90
C ALA A 439 26.25 -13.64 27.45
N PRO A 440 27.07 -13.13 28.38
CA PRO A 440 28.42 -12.70 28.03
C PRO A 440 29.20 -13.92 27.52
N ALA A 441 29.90 -13.76 26.40
CA ALA A 441 30.88 -14.75 25.97
C ALA A 441 32.07 -14.65 26.94
N GLU A 442 32.35 -15.76 27.65
CA GLU A 442 33.57 -15.96 28.45
C GLU A 442 34.80 -16.12 27.56
#